data_AF-A0A5R9LFE9-F1
#
_entry.id   AF-A0A5R9LFE9-F1
#
_cell.length_a   1.000
_cell.length_b   1.000
_cell.length_c   1.000
_cell.angle_alpha   90.00
_cell.angle_beta   90.00
_cell.angle_gamma   90.00
#
_symmetry.space_group_name_H-M   'P 1'
#
loop_
_entity.id
_entity.type
_entity.pdbx_description
1 polymer ?
#
loop_
_entity_poly.entity_id
_entity_poly.type
_entity_poly.pdbx_seq_one_letter_code
_entity_poly.pdbx_strand_id
1 'polypeptide(L)' 'MYKILITHINHELHQVREWTYHRKYKTCQAANRAARELTYVCKPDGFNAISETTASVVKISGVAHV' A
#
# COMPACT_ATOMS: atom_id res chain seq x y z
N MET A 1 -7.53 -15.15 -4.71
CA MET A 1 -6.68 -14.63 -3.61
C MET A 1 -6.43 -13.14 -3.83
N TYR A 2 -5.99 -12.42 -2.82
CA TYR A 2 -5.74 -10.98 -2.85
C TYR A 2 -4.33 -10.67 -2.34
N LYS A 3 -3.67 -9.68 -2.93
CA LYS A 3 -2.40 -9.10 -2.48
C LYS A 3 -2.61 -7.62 -2.15
N ILE A 4 -1.72 -7.04 -1.38
CA ILE A 4 -1.70 -5.60 -1.09
C ILE A 4 -0.50 -5.00 -1.79
N LEU A 5 -0.71 -3.94 -2.54
CA LEU A 5 0.34 -3.13 -3.16
C LEU A 5 0.51 -1.88 -2.32
N ILE A 6 1.73 -1.65 -1.84
CA ILE A 6 2.07 -0.53 -0.98
C ILE A 6 2.81 0.49 -1.83
N THR A 7 2.35 1.74 -1.77
CA THR A 7 3.00 2.88 -2.40
C THR A 7 3.42 3.84 -1.29
N HIS A 8 4.72 4.07 -1.17
CA HIS A 8 5.30 5.04 -0.25
C HIS A 8 5.85 6.21 -1.04
N ILE A 9 5.36 7.40 -0.72
CA ILE A 9 5.81 8.66 -1.28
C ILE A 9 6.59 9.38 -0.18
N ASN A 10 7.84 9.73 -0.47
CA ASN A 10 8.63 10.64 0.35
C ASN A 10 8.74 11.98 -0.40
N HIS A 11 8.06 13.00 0.13
CA HIS A 11 7.99 14.32 -0.48
C HIS A 11 9.27 15.13 -0.29
N GLU A 12 10.03 14.86 0.78
CA GLU A 12 11.32 15.52 1.05
C GLU A 12 12.40 15.08 0.06
N LEU A 13 12.44 13.78 -0.26
CA LEU A 13 13.40 13.20 -1.20
C LEU A 13 12.87 13.15 -2.64
N HIS A 14 11.62 13.57 -2.89
CA HIS A 14 10.91 13.40 -4.16
C HIS A 14 10.96 11.95 -4.70
N GLN A 15 10.87 10.96 -3.81
CA GLN A 15 10.95 9.54 -4.16
C GLN A 15 9.60 8.87 -4.01
N VAL A 16 9.26 8.02 -5.00
CA VAL A 16 8.13 7.10 -4.92
C VAL A 16 8.68 5.68 -4.94
N ARG A 17 8.24 4.85 -3.99
CA ARG A 17 8.59 3.44 -3.91
C ARG A 17 7.33 2.61 -3.85
N GLU A 18 7.31 1.54 -4.63
CA GLU A 18 6.20 0.60 -4.66
C GLU A 18 6.70 -0.81 -4.38
N TRP A 19 5.98 -1.52 -3.53
CA TRP A 19 6.27 -2.94 -3.28
C TRP A 19 5.00 -3.72 -2.98
N THR A 20 5.06 -5.02 -3.23
CA THR A 20 3.97 -5.92 -2.84
C THR A 20 4.17 -6.34 -1.39
N TYR A 21 3.13 -6.19 -0.58
CA TYR A 21 3.12 -6.72 0.78
C TYR A 21 3.22 -8.24 0.74
N HIS A 22 4.09 -8.81 1.57
CA HIS A 22 4.43 -10.23 1.50
C HIS A 22 3.24 -11.17 1.77
N ARG A 23 2.24 -10.72 2.54
CA ARG A 23 1.07 -11.54 2.90
C ARG A 23 0.04 -11.56 1.78
N LYS A 24 -0.52 -12.74 1.53
CA LYS A 24 -1.67 -12.95 0.65
C LYS A 24 -2.91 -13.25 1.49
N TYR A 25 -4.07 -12.82 1.01
CA TYR A 25 -5.34 -12.94 1.72
C TYR A 25 -6.34 -13.75 0.90
N LYS A 26 -7.13 -14.59 1.57
CA LYS A 26 -8.17 -15.39 0.90
C LYS A 26 -9.39 -14.54 0.52
N THR A 27 -9.77 -13.58 1.37
CA THR A 27 -10.95 -12.72 1.17
C THR A 27 -10.56 -11.27 0.94
N CYS A 28 -11.41 -10.55 0.19
CA CYS A 28 -11.23 -9.11 -0.05
C CYS A 28 -11.32 -8.29 1.24
N GLN A 29 -12.23 -8.67 2.15
CA GLN A 29 -12.45 -7.97 3.41
C GLN A 29 -11.23 -8.02 4.33
N ALA A 30 -10.58 -9.19 4.46
CA ALA A 30 -9.36 -9.32 5.25
C ALA A 30 -8.19 -8.53 4.65
N ALA A 31 -8.06 -8.53 3.32
CA ALA A 31 -7.07 -7.72 2.62
C ALA A 31 -7.30 -6.22 2.84
N ASN A 32 -8.54 -5.75 2.78
CA ASN A 32 -8.89 -4.34 3.01
C ASN A 32 -8.65 -3.91 4.45
N ARG A 33 -8.96 -4.77 5.43
CA ARG A 33 -8.64 -4.48 6.84
C ARG A 33 -7.14 -4.29 7.04
N ALA A 34 -6.34 -5.22 6.51
CA ALA A 34 -4.88 -5.11 6.59
C ALA A 34 -4.34 -3.90 5.82
N ALA A 35 -4.89 -3.57 4.64
CA ALA A 35 -4.48 -2.39 3.88
C ALA A 35 -4.74 -1.10 4.67
N ARG A 36 -5.88 -0.98 5.35
CA ARG A 36 -6.18 0.18 6.22
C ARG A 36 -5.18 0.35 7.35
N GLU A 37 -4.72 -0.75 7.95
CA GLU A 37 -3.72 -0.75 9.02
C GLU A 37 -2.30 -0.38 8.51
N LEU A 38 -2.06 -0.48 7.20
CA LEU A 38 -0.79 -0.14 6.55
C LEU A 38 -0.73 1.29 6.00
N THR A 39 -1.89 1.95 5.85
CA THR A 39 -1.95 3.34 5.40
C THR A 39 -1.50 4.28 6.52
N TYR A 40 -0.55 5.16 6.22
CA TYR A 40 0.00 6.11 7.19
C TYR A 40 0.43 7.40 6.50
N VAL A 41 0.29 8.54 7.19
CA VAL A 41 0.77 9.85 6.71
C VAL A 41 1.56 10.52 7.83
N CYS A 42 2.81 10.87 7.55
CA CYS A 42 3.68 11.63 8.44
C CYS A 42 3.57 13.13 8.15
N LYS A 43 3.07 13.89 9.13
CA LYS A 43 2.97 15.35 9.11
C LYS A 43 3.55 15.92 10.42
N PRO A 44 4.86 16.14 10.53
CA PRO A 44 5.44 16.63 11.78
C PRO A 44 5.03 18.08 12.09
N ASP A 45 4.75 18.88 11.06
CA ASP A 45 4.24 20.26 11.21
C ASP A 45 2.70 20.32 11.28
N GLY A 46 2.01 19.18 11.11
CA GLY A 46 0.55 19.08 11.06
C GLY A 46 -0.10 19.55 9.75
N PHE A 47 0.67 20.14 8.83
CA PHE A 47 0.15 20.70 7.58
C PHE A 47 0.67 19.92 6.36
N ASN A 48 1.99 19.85 6.20
CA ASN A 48 2.63 19.25 5.03
C ASN A 48 2.97 17.78 5.29
N ALA A 49 2.59 16.92 4.34
CA ALA A 49 3.02 15.53 4.36
C ALA A 49 4.49 15.44 3.95
N ILE A 50 5.34 14.92 4.84
CA ILE A 50 6.74 14.60 4.52
C ILE A 50 6.82 13.23 3.87
N SER A 51 6.01 12.29 4.36
CA SER A 51 5.91 10.96 3.79
C SER A 51 4.53 10.39 3.96
N GLU A 52 4.06 9.66 2.96
CA GLU A 52 2.79 8.94 3.02
C GLU A 52 2.91 7.55 2.45
N THR A 53 2.28 6.59 3.13
CA THR A 53 2.13 5.22 2.70
C THR A 53 0.66 4.97 2.41
N THR A 54 0.37 4.53 1.20
CA THR A 54 -0.96 4.09 0.78
C THR A 54 -0.92 2.60 0.44
N ALA A 55 -2.03 1.91 0.69
CA ALA A 55 -2.14 0.48 0.47
C ALA A 55 -3.37 0.16 -0.38
N SER A 56 -3.15 -0.50 -1.51
CA SER A 56 -4.19 -0.87 -2.47
C SER A 56 -4.37 -2.39 -2.53
N VAL A 57 -5.61 -2.86 -2.45
CA VAL A 57 -5.92 -4.30 -2.53
C VAL A 57 -6.10 -4.70 -3.99
N VAL A 58 -5.32 -5.69 -4.44
CA VAL A 58 -5.38 -6.22 -5.81
C VAL A 58 -5.81 -7.68 -5.78
N LYS A 59 -6.81 -8.03 -6.58
CA LYS A 59 -7.19 -9.44 -6.78
C LYS A 59 -6.10 -10.12 -7.61
N ILE A 60 -5.59 -11.22 -7.09
CA ILE A 60 -4.69 -12.10 -7.83
C ILE A 60 -5.58 -12.91 -8.78
N SER A 61 -5.80 -12.36 -9.97
CA SER A 61 -6.29 -13.11 -11.13
C SER A 61 -5.17 -14.06 -11.53
N GLY A 62 -5.43 -15.36 -11.62
CA GLY A 62 -4.46 -16.35 -12.08
C GLY A 62 -4.17 -16.26 -13.57
N VAL A 63 -3.86 -15.07 -14.09
CA VAL A 63 -3.42 -14.89 -15.46
C VAL A 63 -1.99 -14.38 -15.40
N ALA A 64 -1.06 -15.34 -15.42
CA ALA A 64 0.27 -15.09 -15.95
C ALA A 64 0.07 -14.71 -17.42
N HIS A 65 0.16 -13.43 -17.73
CA HIS A 65 0.47 -13.05 -19.11
C HIS A 65 1.98 -13.19 -19.24
N VAL A 66 2.34 -14.16 -20.08
CA VAL A 66 3.67 -14.47 -20.63
C VAL A 66 4.32 -13.21 -21.18
#